data_AF-A0A0J7YPR9-F1
#
_entry.id   AF-A0A0J7YPR9-F1
#
_cell.length_a   1.000
_cell.length_b   1.000
_cell.length_c   1.000
_cell.angle_alpha   90.00
_cell.angle_beta   90.00
_cell.angle_gamma   90.00
#
_symmetry.space_group_name_H-M   'P 1'
#
loop_
_entity.id
_entity.type
_entity.pdbx_description
1 polymer ?
#
loop_
_entity_poly.entity_id
_entity_poly.type
_entity_poly.pdbx_seq_one_letter_code
_entity_poly.pdbx_strand_id
1 'polypeptide(L)'
;SQPAPESTSAPEVQQALAEKDAGNAAYKKRDFSTALQHYEKAMQLDPKNPVLLLNIAAVKMETNLYQECIDTCQKCIEICFDIGGQLVTIGKAYARIGSAYQKMGDSVKAIQFFEKSLVENFDRAVEKKLKEAKKAKEESDRAAYVDENKALEHKDKGNALFQEGDWTGAIAEYTEAIRRNPQDHKSYSNRAAVRFVRFPIPMVLILI
;
A
#
# COMPACT_ATOMS: atom_id res chain seq x y z
N SER A 1 -11.86 0.87 45.47
CA SER A 1 -12.95 0.38 44.62
C SER A 1 -12.94 1.18 43.33
N GLN A 2 -12.53 0.59 42.21
CA GLN A 2 -12.72 1.25 40.91
C GLN A 2 -14.23 1.28 40.62
N PRO A 3 -14.79 2.41 40.16
CA PRO A 3 -16.19 2.44 39.74
C PRO A 3 -16.36 1.46 38.59
N ALA A 4 -17.41 0.61 38.66
CA ALA A 4 -17.82 -0.21 37.54
C ALA A 4 -18.07 0.71 36.32
N PRO A 5 -17.73 0.30 35.08
CA PRO A 5 -18.00 1.11 33.91
C PRO A 5 -19.51 1.37 33.84
N GLU A 6 -19.89 2.64 33.97
CA GLU A 6 -21.28 3.09 33.89
C GLU A 6 -21.89 2.56 32.59
N SER A 7 -22.96 1.78 32.71
CA SER A 7 -23.76 1.38 31.56
C SER A 7 -24.38 2.64 30.98
N THR A 8 -23.92 3.07 29.80
CA THR A 8 -24.49 4.21 29.05
C THR A 8 -26.00 4.08 28.98
N SER A 9 -26.70 5.11 29.45
CA SER A 9 -28.16 5.12 29.50
C SER A 9 -28.75 5.25 28.08
N ALA A 10 -29.95 4.74 27.86
CA ALA A 10 -30.61 4.82 26.55
C ALA A 10 -30.71 6.26 25.97
N PRO A 11 -30.92 7.32 26.79
CA PRO A 11 -30.85 8.71 26.32
C PRO A 11 -29.47 9.14 25.83
N GLU A 12 -28.40 8.75 26.53
CA GLU A 12 -27.02 9.11 26.16
C GLU A 12 -26.60 8.46 24.85
N VAL A 13 -27.00 7.21 24.61
CA VAL A 13 -26.77 6.50 23.34
C VAL A 13 -27.48 7.22 22.18
N GLN A 14 -28.71 7.67 22.39
CA GLN A 14 -29.46 8.39 21.37
C GLN A 14 -28.85 9.77 21.07
N GLN A 15 -28.34 10.45 22.10
CA GLN A 15 -27.63 11.71 21.94
C GLN A 15 -26.28 11.50 21.23
N ALA A 16 -25.53 10.44 21.55
CA ALA A 16 -24.29 10.08 20.86
C ALA A 16 -24.52 9.82 19.37
N LEU A 17 -25.63 9.14 19.03
CA LEU A 17 -26.04 8.90 17.65
C LEU A 17 -26.36 10.20 16.91
N ALA A 18 -27.08 11.12 17.54
CA ALA A 18 -27.40 12.42 16.97
C ALA A 18 -26.14 13.26 16.71
N GLU A 19 -25.21 13.31 17.66
CA GLU A 19 -23.91 13.97 17.51
C GLU A 19 -23.09 13.33 16.39
N LYS A 20 -23.03 11.99 16.32
CA LYS A 20 -22.37 11.28 15.21
C LYS A 20 -22.99 11.65 13.85
N ASP A 21 -24.30 11.71 13.74
CA ASP A 21 -24.97 12.02 12.47
C ASP A 21 -24.78 13.49 12.07
N ALA A 22 -24.74 14.41 13.03
CA ALA A 22 -24.33 15.81 12.81
C ALA A 22 -22.88 15.89 12.32
N GLY A 23 -21.97 15.12 12.93
CA GLY A 23 -20.57 15.00 12.47
C GLY A 23 -20.46 14.45 11.05
N ASN A 24 -21.25 13.44 10.70
CA ASN A 24 -21.32 12.89 9.35
C ASN A 24 -21.82 13.93 8.33
N ALA A 25 -22.81 14.75 8.72
CA ALA A 25 -23.33 15.82 7.87
C ALA A 25 -22.27 16.93 7.64
N ALA A 26 -21.54 17.31 8.68
CA ALA A 26 -20.42 18.25 8.58
C ALA A 26 -19.28 17.69 7.71
N TYR A 27 -18.95 16.40 7.88
CA TYR A 27 -17.95 15.71 7.06
C TYR A 27 -18.30 15.73 5.56
N LYS A 28 -19.56 15.47 5.21
CA LYS A 28 -20.03 15.55 3.82
C LYS A 28 -19.91 16.96 3.22
N LYS A 29 -20.03 17.99 4.06
CA LYS A 29 -19.80 19.40 3.69
C LYS A 29 -18.31 19.78 3.67
N ARG A 30 -17.40 18.84 3.99
CA ARG A 30 -15.96 19.07 4.20
C ARG A 30 -15.64 20.06 5.33
N ASP A 31 -16.58 20.28 6.24
CA ASP A 31 -16.33 21.02 7.47
C ASP A 31 -15.75 20.06 8.52
N PHE A 32 -14.44 19.86 8.41
CA PHE A 32 -13.70 18.90 9.22
C PHE A 32 -13.57 19.32 10.69
N SER A 33 -13.49 20.63 10.96
CA SER A 33 -13.49 21.19 12.32
C SER A 33 -14.77 20.84 13.06
N THR A 34 -15.92 21.14 12.46
CA THR A 34 -17.22 20.88 13.08
C THR A 34 -17.49 19.38 13.18
N ALA A 35 -17.05 18.61 12.18
CA ALA A 35 -17.15 17.14 12.22
C ALA A 35 -16.41 16.55 13.42
N LEU A 36 -15.17 16.98 13.68
CA LEU A 36 -14.39 16.51 14.84
C LEU A 36 -15.05 16.87 16.16
N GLN A 37 -15.55 18.11 16.32
CA GLN A 37 -16.25 18.51 17.54
C GLN A 37 -17.46 17.63 17.83
N HIS A 38 -18.26 17.32 16.82
CA HIS A 38 -19.41 16.43 16.96
C HIS A 38 -18.99 14.98 17.28
N TYR A 39 -17.94 14.45 16.63
CA TYR A 39 -17.45 13.11 16.94
C TYR A 39 -16.83 13.01 18.34
N GLU A 40 -16.13 14.05 18.81
CA GLU A 40 -15.59 14.11 20.17
C GLU A 40 -16.71 14.12 21.23
N LYS A 41 -17.77 14.91 21.01
CA LYS A 41 -18.96 14.87 21.86
C LYS A 41 -19.63 13.50 21.86
N ALA A 42 -19.79 12.89 20.69
CA ALA A 42 -20.34 11.54 20.58
C ALA A 42 -19.48 10.52 21.35
N MET A 43 -18.15 10.67 21.32
CA MET A 43 -17.21 9.78 22.01
C MET A 43 -17.21 9.98 23.53
N GLN A 44 -17.53 11.18 24.03
CA GLN A 44 -17.74 11.41 25.47
C GLN A 44 -18.98 10.67 25.98
N LEU A 45 -20.02 10.57 25.14
CA LEU A 45 -21.28 9.90 25.47
C LEU A 45 -21.22 8.38 25.25
N ASP A 46 -20.45 7.92 24.26
CA ASP A 46 -20.29 6.50 23.91
C ASP A 46 -18.81 6.16 23.61
N PRO A 47 -17.97 6.05 24.65
CA PRO A 47 -16.52 5.89 24.49
C PRO A 47 -16.11 4.51 23.94
N LYS A 48 -17.00 3.52 23.96
CA LYS A 48 -16.72 2.15 23.51
C LYS A 48 -17.13 1.90 22.07
N ASN A 49 -17.53 2.93 21.33
CA ASN A 49 -17.98 2.79 19.96
C ASN A 49 -16.84 2.99 18.95
N PRO A 50 -16.34 1.90 18.34
CA PRO A 50 -15.20 2.00 17.43
C PRO A 50 -15.55 2.72 16.12
N VAL A 51 -16.83 2.83 15.76
CA VAL A 51 -17.27 3.54 14.55
C VAL A 51 -16.96 5.04 14.66
N LEU A 52 -17.04 5.62 15.87
CA LEU A 52 -16.67 7.02 16.09
C LEU A 52 -15.19 7.26 15.81
N LEU A 53 -14.32 6.36 16.27
CA LEU A 53 -12.88 6.42 15.99
C LEU A 53 -12.58 6.26 14.49
N LEU A 54 -13.31 5.40 13.78
CA LEU A 54 -13.18 5.31 12.31
C LEU A 54 -13.56 6.60 11.61
N ASN A 55 -14.59 7.31 12.09
CA ASN A 55 -15.02 8.59 11.53
C ASN A 55 -14.01 9.71 11.82
N ILE A 56 -13.46 9.76 13.03
CA ILE A 56 -12.37 10.69 13.39
C ILE A 56 -11.14 10.41 12.52
N ALA A 57 -10.77 9.13 12.36
CA ALA A 57 -9.67 8.74 11.48
C ALA A 57 -9.93 9.13 10.01
N ALA A 58 -11.20 9.09 9.56
CA ALA A 58 -11.57 9.60 8.24
C ALA A 58 -11.24 11.09 8.09
N VAL A 59 -11.60 11.89 9.09
CA VAL A 59 -11.29 13.33 9.08
C VAL A 59 -9.78 13.57 9.03
N LYS A 60 -9.03 12.86 9.88
CA LYS A 60 -7.57 12.95 9.93
C LYS A 60 -6.90 12.57 8.61
N MET A 61 -7.45 11.58 7.88
CA MET A 61 -6.99 11.26 6.53
C MET A 61 -7.20 12.41 5.54
N GLU A 62 -8.37 13.04 5.56
CA GLU A 62 -8.72 14.16 4.66
C GLU A 62 -7.93 15.44 4.97
N THR A 63 -7.53 15.63 6.24
CA THR A 63 -6.69 16.76 6.67
C THR A 63 -5.18 16.47 6.60
N ASN A 64 -4.78 15.35 6.00
CA ASN A 64 -3.38 14.89 5.85
C ASN A 64 -2.63 14.64 7.17
N LEU A 65 -3.36 14.46 8.29
CA LEU A 65 -2.80 14.06 9.58
C LEU A 65 -2.64 12.53 9.62
N TYR A 66 -1.75 12.00 8.77
CA TYR A 66 -1.65 10.56 8.54
C TYR A 66 -1.20 9.78 9.78
N GLN A 67 -0.21 10.27 10.53
CA GLN A 67 0.25 9.59 11.74
C GLN A 67 -0.85 9.53 12.80
N GLU A 68 -1.53 10.64 13.05
CA GLU A 68 -2.64 10.66 14.00
C GLU A 68 -3.82 9.79 13.55
N CYS A 69 -4.06 9.67 12.24
CA CYS A 69 -5.03 8.72 11.71
C CYS A 69 -4.65 7.30 12.08
N ILE A 70 -3.38 6.91 11.89
CA ILE A 70 -2.88 5.58 12.21
C ILE A 70 -3.09 5.30 13.71
N ASP A 71 -2.72 6.22 14.58
CA ASP A 71 -2.87 6.07 16.03
C ASP A 71 -4.36 5.94 16.43
N THR A 72 -5.24 6.70 15.78
CA THR A 72 -6.70 6.63 16.01
C THR A 72 -7.28 5.30 15.55
N CYS A 73 -6.84 4.78 14.40
CA CYS A 73 -7.24 3.46 13.91
C CYS A 73 -6.69 2.33 14.78
N GLN A 74 -5.49 2.47 15.35
CA GLN A 74 -4.92 1.47 16.25
C GLN A 74 -5.75 1.37 17.55
N LYS A 75 -6.13 2.52 18.14
CA LYS A 75 -7.06 2.57 19.28
C LYS A 75 -8.42 1.96 18.94
N CYS A 76 -8.92 2.20 17.72
CA CYS A 76 -10.15 1.58 17.25
C CYS A 76 -10.06 0.05 17.25
N ILE A 77 -8.93 -0.51 16.84
CA ILE A 77 -8.70 -1.95 16.81
C ILE A 77 -8.63 -2.53 18.23
N GLU A 78 -7.96 -1.84 19.16
CA GLU A 78 -7.90 -2.21 20.59
C GLU A 78 -9.32 -2.30 21.18
N ILE A 79 -10.14 -1.25 21.02
CA ILE A 79 -11.52 -1.26 21.49
C ILE A 79 -12.33 -2.38 20.83
N CYS A 80 -12.14 -2.62 19.53
CA CYS A 80 -12.84 -3.70 18.83
C CYS A 80 -12.52 -5.08 19.42
N PHE A 81 -11.29 -5.32 19.87
CA PHE A 81 -10.94 -6.58 20.55
C PHE A 81 -11.55 -6.67 21.95
N ASP A 82 -11.57 -5.57 22.70
CA ASP A 82 -12.15 -5.51 24.04
C ASP A 82 -13.66 -5.80 24.06
N ILE A 83 -14.39 -5.35 23.04
CA ILE A 83 -15.86 -5.53 22.94
C ILE A 83 -16.29 -6.84 22.24
N GLY A 84 -15.36 -7.75 21.95
CA GLY A 84 -15.68 -9.08 21.41
C GLY A 84 -15.48 -9.26 19.90
N GLY A 85 -14.62 -8.46 19.27
CA GLY A 85 -14.13 -8.67 17.91
C GLY A 85 -15.08 -8.19 16.81
N GLN A 86 -15.06 -6.90 16.49
CA GLN A 86 -15.77 -6.36 15.31
C GLN A 86 -14.93 -6.47 14.03
N LEU A 87 -14.90 -7.67 13.42
CA LEU A 87 -14.05 -7.97 12.24
C LEU A 87 -14.20 -6.96 11.09
N VAL A 88 -15.43 -6.55 10.77
CA VAL A 88 -15.70 -5.55 9.72
C VAL A 88 -15.07 -4.19 10.05
N THR A 89 -15.17 -3.77 11.32
CA THR A 89 -14.63 -2.49 11.80
C THR A 89 -13.09 -2.54 11.85
N ILE A 90 -12.52 -3.65 12.31
CA ILE A 90 -11.08 -3.92 12.31
C ILE A 90 -10.53 -3.88 10.87
N GLY A 91 -11.19 -4.55 9.93
CA GLY A 91 -10.83 -4.50 8.51
C GLY A 91 -10.81 -3.08 7.97
N LYS A 92 -11.87 -2.29 8.23
CA LYS A 92 -11.91 -0.86 7.83
C LYS A 92 -10.80 -0.03 8.48
N ALA A 93 -10.44 -0.29 9.74
CA ALA A 93 -9.35 0.38 10.42
C ALA A 93 -8.01 0.06 9.76
N TYR A 94 -7.72 -1.22 9.52
CA TYR A 94 -6.50 -1.65 8.81
C TYR A 94 -6.42 -1.09 7.39
N ALA A 95 -7.52 -1.07 6.63
CA ALA A 95 -7.56 -0.45 5.30
C ALA A 95 -7.23 1.05 5.33
N ARG A 96 -7.65 1.75 6.39
CA ARG A 96 -7.39 3.18 6.57
C ARG A 96 -5.93 3.43 6.97
N ILE A 97 -5.37 2.60 7.85
CA ILE A 97 -3.92 2.58 8.16
C ILE A 97 -3.09 2.33 6.90
N GLY A 98 -3.44 1.33 6.10
CA GLY A 98 -2.76 1.04 4.83
C GLY A 98 -2.82 2.21 3.86
N SER A 99 -3.99 2.88 3.76
CA SER A 99 -4.15 4.08 2.95
C SER A 99 -3.31 5.26 3.47
N ALA A 100 -3.16 5.41 4.79
CA ALA A 100 -2.30 6.43 5.40
C ALA A 100 -0.83 6.20 5.05
N TYR A 101 -0.32 4.98 5.20
CA TYR A 101 1.05 4.63 4.82
C TYR A 101 1.30 4.80 3.31
N GLN A 102 0.31 4.47 2.48
CA GLN A 102 0.39 4.70 1.04
C GLN A 102 0.56 6.20 0.72
N LYS A 103 -0.15 7.08 1.43
CA LYS A 103 -0.01 8.54 1.29
C LYS A 103 1.31 9.09 1.83
N MET A 104 1.89 8.43 2.84
CA MET A 104 3.22 8.73 3.35
C MET A 104 4.35 8.18 2.47
N GLY A 105 4.05 7.39 1.44
CA GLY A 105 5.04 6.76 0.55
C GLY A 105 5.62 5.44 1.08
N ASP A 106 5.22 4.99 2.27
CA ASP A 106 5.67 3.71 2.83
C ASP A 106 4.84 2.55 2.24
N SER A 107 5.20 2.16 1.02
CA SER A 107 4.49 1.10 0.28
C SER A 107 4.60 -0.26 0.97
N VAL A 108 5.66 -0.50 1.75
CA VAL A 108 5.87 -1.78 2.46
C VAL A 108 4.84 -1.92 3.58
N LYS A 109 4.70 -0.92 4.44
CA LYS A 109 3.70 -0.95 5.50
C LYS A 109 2.28 -0.88 4.93
N ALA A 110 2.06 -0.11 3.86
CA ALA A 110 0.76 -0.07 3.19
C ALA A 110 0.29 -1.47 2.78
N ILE A 111 1.16 -2.26 2.12
CA ILE A 111 0.88 -3.64 1.72
C ILE A 111 0.55 -4.50 2.94
N GLN A 112 1.37 -4.45 3.99
CA GLN A 112 1.18 -5.24 5.20
C GLN A 112 -0.21 -4.98 5.83
N PHE A 113 -0.63 -3.73 5.93
CA PHE A 113 -1.90 -3.38 6.54
C PHE A 113 -3.10 -3.65 5.62
N PHE A 114 -2.96 -3.52 4.30
CA PHE A 114 -4.00 -3.96 3.37
C PHE A 114 -4.19 -5.48 3.40
N GLU A 115 -3.12 -6.26 3.50
CA GLU A 115 -3.21 -7.72 3.64
C GLU A 115 -3.91 -8.11 4.94
N LYS A 116 -3.54 -7.47 6.07
CA LYS A 116 -4.27 -7.64 7.34
C LYS A 116 -5.76 -7.29 7.20
N SER A 117 -6.08 -6.18 6.55
CA SER A 117 -7.48 -5.79 6.31
C SER A 117 -8.26 -6.87 5.56
N LEU A 118 -7.68 -7.48 4.52
CA LEU A 118 -8.35 -8.48 3.70
C LEU A 118 -8.54 -9.82 4.41
N VAL A 119 -7.65 -10.15 5.36
CA VAL A 119 -7.79 -11.32 6.24
C VAL A 119 -8.99 -11.15 7.18
N GLU A 120 -9.16 -9.96 7.77
CA GLU A 120 -10.25 -9.69 8.72
C GLU A 120 -11.60 -9.50 8.03
N ASN A 121 -11.62 -8.75 6.92
CA ASN A 121 -12.82 -8.50 6.14
C ASN A 121 -12.46 -8.25 4.67
N PHE A 122 -12.76 -9.22 3.82
CA PHE A 122 -12.52 -9.09 2.39
C PHE A 122 -13.33 -7.93 1.78
N ASP A 123 -12.63 -7.02 1.11
CA ASP A 123 -13.22 -5.91 0.37
C ASP A 123 -12.47 -5.71 -0.95
N ARG A 124 -13.21 -5.77 -2.06
CA ARG A 124 -12.65 -5.57 -3.42
C ARG A 124 -12.01 -4.20 -3.60
N ALA A 125 -12.49 -3.17 -2.90
CA ALA A 125 -11.89 -1.84 -2.95
C ALA A 125 -10.49 -1.84 -2.31
N VAL A 126 -10.29 -2.62 -1.25
CA VAL A 126 -9.00 -2.78 -0.57
C VAL A 126 -8.06 -3.64 -1.41
N GLU A 127 -8.56 -4.69 -2.05
CA GLU A 127 -7.76 -5.52 -2.97
C GLU A 127 -7.18 -4.70 -4.13
N LYS A 128 -7.98 -3.79 -4.70
CA LYS A 128 -7.49 -2.87 -5.73
C LYS A 128 -6.36 -1.97 -5.21
N LYS A 129 -6.51 -1.40 -4.02
CA LYS A 129 -5.47 -0.58 -3.38
C LYS A 129 -4.20 -1.38 -3.07
N LEU A 130 -4.34 -2.64 -2.63
CA LEU A 130 -3.22 -3.55 -2.41
C LEU A 130 -2.43 -3.76 -3.70
N LYS A 131 -3.11 -3.99 -4.83
CA LYS A 131 -2.47 -4.13 -6.14
C LYS A 131 -1.73 -2.87 -6.56
N GLU A 132 -2.34 -1.70 -6.34
CA GLU A 132 -1.71 -0.40 -6.60
C GLU A 132 -0.46 -0.18 -5.72
N ALA A 133 -0.53 -0.52 -4.43
CA ALA A 133 0.61 -0.42 -3.51
C ALA A 133 1.75 -1.39 -3.88
N LYS A 134 1.42 -2.63 -4.30
CA LYS A 134 2.40 -3.61 -4.81
C LYS A 134 3.10 -3.09 -6.06
N LYS A 135 2.35 -2.54 -7.02
CA LYS A 135 2.92 -1.93 -8.22
C LYS A 135 3.83 -0.74 -7.89
N ALA A 136 3.40 0.14 -6.99
CA ALA A 136 4.20 1.28 -6.55
C ALA A 136 5.50 0.83 -5.88
N LYS A 137 5.46 -0.22 -5.05
CA LYS A 137 6.65 -0.82 -4.46
C LYS A 137 7.58 -1.37 -5.54
N GLU A 138 7.07 -2.15 -6.49
CA GLU A 138 7.90 -2.69 -7.58
C GLU A 138 8.52 -1.59 -8.44
N GLU A 139 7.80 -0.48 -8.70
CA GLU A 139 8.35 0.68 -9.42
C GLU A 139 9.46 1.36 -8.62
N SER A 140 9.27 1.54 -7.31
CA SER A 140 10.28 2.08 -6.40
C SER A 140 11.51 1.18 -6.32
N ASP A 141 11.32 -0.14 -6.19
CA ASP A 141 12.39 -1.13 -6.12
C ASP A 141 13.17 -1.18 -7.44
N ARG A 142 12.48 -1.12 -8.59
CA ARG A 142 13.13 -1.00 -9.91
C ARG A 142 13.93 0.28 -10.02
N ALA A 143 13.36 1.43 -9.63
CA ALA A 143 14.07 2.70 -9.66
C ALA A 143 15.32 2.68 -8.76
N ALA A 144 15.24 2.07 -7.59
CA ALA A 144 16.39 1.88 -6.69
C ALA A 144 17.41 0.86 -7.22
N TYR A 145 17.01 -0.05 -8.10
CA TYR A 145 17.88 -1.04 -8.72
C TYR A 145 18.73 -0.47 -9.87
N VAL A 146 18.28 0.63 -10.47
CA VAL A 146 18.95 1.30 -11.59
C VAL A 146 20.25 1.92 -11.12
N ASP A 147 21.35 1.49 -11.74
CA ASP A 147 22.71 1.98 -11.48
C ASP A 147 23.49 1.91 -12.80
N GLU A 148 23.77 3.08 -13.37
CA GLU A 148 24.41 3.21 -14.67
C GLU A 148 25.84 2.65 -14.69
N ASN A 149 26.57 2.76 -13.59
CA ASN A 149 27.95 2.29 -13.50
C ASN A 149 28.00 0.76 -13.45
N LYS A 150 27.13 0.15 -12.64
CA LYS A 150 27.00 -1.31 -12.61
C LYS A 150 26.48 -1.86 -13.92
N ALA A 151 25.57 -1.15 -14.59
CA ALA A 151 25.11 -1.53 -15.92
C ALA A 151 26.27 -1.60 -16.92
N LEU A 152 27.16 -0.61 -16.90
CA LEU A 152 28.35 -0.57 -17.74
C LEU A 152 29.30 -1.74 -17.46
N GLU A 153 29.54 -2.04 -16.18
CA GLU A 153 30.39 -3.17 -15.76
C GLU A 153 29.84 -4.51 -16.28
N HIS A 154 28.54 -4.77 -16.10
CA HIS A 154 27.89 -5.99 -16.60
C HIS A 154 27.92 -6.06 -18.14
N LYS A 155 27.78 -4.93 -18.83
CA LYS A 155 27.91 -4.87 -20.29
C LYS A 155 29.32 -5.26 -20.74
N ASP A 156 30.36 -4.76 -20.08
CA ASP A 156 31.75 -5.05 -20.44
C ASP A 156 32.12 -6.51 -20.13
N LYS A 157 31.61 -7.09 -19.03
CA LYS A 157 31.70 -8.54 -18.77
C LYS A 157 30.98 -9.38 -19.82
N GLY A 158 29.78 -8.97 -20.23
CA GLY A 158 29.05 -9.62 -21.31
C GLY A 158 29.82 -9.61 -22.63
N ASN A 159 30.51 -8.50 -22.94
CA ASN A 159 31.39 -8.39 -24.10
C ASN A 159 32.57 -9.37 -24.01
N ALA A 160 33.21 -9.50 -22.84
CA ALA A 160 34.30 -10.45 -22.64
C ALA A 160 33.85 -11.91 -22.86
N LEU A 161 32.73 -12.31 -22.24
CA LEU A 161 32.15 -13.66 -22.40
C LEU A 161 31.73 -13.94 -23.85
N PHE A 162 31.26 -12.92 -24.57
CA PHE A 162 30.96 -13.02 -25.99
C PHE A 162 32.22 -13.33 -26.82
N GLN A 163 33.36 -12.72 -26.50
CA GLN A 163 34.64 -13.02 -27.15
C GLN A 163 35.16 -14.42 -26.78
N GLU A 164 34.90 -14.88 -25.56
CA GLU A 164 35.27 -16.21 -25.09
C GLU A 164 34.37 -17.33 -25.66
N GLY A 165 33.26 -16.97 -26.31
CA GLY A 165 32.29 -17.92 -26.89
C GLY A 165 31.26 -18.46 -25.89
N ASP A 166 31.24 -17.97 -24.64
CA ASP A 166 30.17 -18.27 -23.69
C ASP A 166 28.94 -17.38 -23.94
N TRP A 167 28.15 -17.81 -24.92
CA TRP A 167 26.91 -17.12 -25.29
C TRP A 167 25.86 -17.14 -24.18
N THR A 168 25.87 -18.17 -23.32
CA THR A 168 24.92 -18.30 -22.21
C THR A 168 25.20 -17.29 -21.11
N GLY A 169 26.47 -17.19 -20.68
CA GLY A 169 26.93 -16.21 -19.72
C GLY A 169 26.78 -14.78 -20.24
N ALA A 170 27.14 -14.52 -21.51
CA ALA A 170 26.98 -13.21 -22.12
C ALA A 170 25.51 -12.73 -22.13
N ILE A 171 24.54 -13.59 -22.43
CA ILE A 171 23.11 -13.23 -22.36
C ILE A 171 22.67 -12.88 -20.94
N ALA A 172 23.20 -13.58 -19.93
CA ALA A 172 22.88 -13.29 -18.53
C ALA A 172 23.41 -11.91 -18.12
N GLU A 173 24.68 -11.63 -18.40
CA GLU A 173 25.33 -10.35 -18.08
C GLU A 173 24.67 -9.17 -18.82
N TYR A 174 24.36 -9.29 -20.12
CA TYR A 174 23.62 -8.24 -20.84
C TYR A 174 22.18 -8.07 -20.33
N THR A 175 21.54 -9.15 -19.88
CA THR A 175 20.21 -9.03 -19.26
C THR A 175 20.29 -8.25 -17.96
N GLU A 176 21.37 -8.43 -17.20
CA GLU A 176 21.59 -7.69 -15.96
C GLU A 176 21.98 -6.23 -16.21
N ALA A 177 22.80 -5.95 -17.23
CA ALA A 177 23.06 -4.59 -17.69
C ALA A 177 21.76 -3.85 -18.05
N ILE A 178 20.84 -4.51 -18.77
CA ILE A 178 19.53 -3.95 -19.12
C ILE A 178 18.64 -3.70 -17.90
N ARG A 179 18.67 -4.59 -16.89
CA ARG A 179 17.91 -4.38 -15.65
C ARG A 179 18.44 -3.18 -14.85
N ARG A 180 19.75 -2.97 -14.87
CA ARG A 180 20.45 -1.86 -14.21
C ARG A 180 20.34 -0.55 -14.96
N ASN A 181 20.27 -0.56 -16.28
CA ASN A 181 19.99 0.61 -17.10
C ASN A 181 19.04 0.26 -18.26
N PRO A 182 17.71 0.43 -18.05
CA PRO A 182 16.72 0.16 -19.09
C PRO A 182 16.80 1.09 -20.31
N GLN A 183 17.54 2.20 -20.23
CA GLN A 183 17.66 3.19 -21.31
C GLN A 183 18.86 2.92 -22.24
N ASP A 184 19.78 2.01 -21.88
CA ASP A 184 20.94 1.71 -22.72
C ASP A 184 20.58 0.79 -23.89
N HIS A 185 20.32 1.40 -25.06
CA HIS A 185 20.06 0.68 -26.31
C HIS A 185 21.20 -0.28 -26.71
N LYS A 186 22.45 0.01 -26.34
CA LYS A 186 23.61 -0.83 -26.73
C LYS A 186 23.53 -2.21 -26.11
N SER A 187 23.14 -2.30 -24.84
CA SER A 187 22.97 -3.58 -24.16
C SER A 187 21.86 -4.44 -24.78
N TYR A 188 20.80 -3.84 -25.33
CA TYR A 188 19.79 -4.57 -26.11
C TYR A 188 20.34 -5.10 -27.43
N SER A 189 21.06 -4.26 -28.18
CA SER A 189 21.70 -4.65 -29.45
C SER A 189 22.69 -5.80 -29.25
N ASN A 190 23.55 -5.68 -28.24
CA ASN A 190 24.56 -6.71 -27.94
C ASN A 190 23.87 -8.03 -27.57
N ARG A 191 22.87 -8.02 -26.69
CA ARG A 191 22.11 -9.24 -26.34
C ARG A 191 21.40 -9.87 -27.55
N ALA A 192 20.86 -9.06 -28.46
CA ALA A 192 20.24 -9.54 -29.69
C ALA A 192 21.26 -10.24 -30.60
N ALA A 193 22.46 -9.68 -30.74
CA ALA A 193 23.55 -10.29 -31.49
C ALA A 193 23.96 -11.66 -30.90
N VAL A 194 24.09 -11.78 -29.58
CA VAL A 194 24.39 -13.07 -28.93
C VAL A 194 23.31 -14.11 -29.23
N ARG A 195 22.04 -13.73 -29.15
CA ARG A 195 20.92 -14.66 -29.43
C ARG A 195 20.92 -15.14 -30.87
N PHE A 196 21.24 -14.26 -31.81
CA PHE A 196 21.33 -14.60 -33.23
C PHE A 196 22.49 -15.57 -33.50
N VAL A 197 23.64 -15.36 -32.86
CA VAL A 197 24.80 -16.27 -32.97
C VAL A 197 24.52 -17.62 -32.32
N ARG A 198 23.83 -17.64 -31.17
CA ARG A 198 23.49 -18.87 -30.44
C ARG A 198 22.41 -19.71 -31.13
N PHE A 199 21.39 -19.07 -31.68
CA PHE A 199 20.29 -19.69 -32.41
C PHE A 199 20.23 -19.08 -33.80
N PRO A 200 21.11 -19.51 -34.72
CA PRO A 200 21.00 -19.11 -36.11
C PRO A 200 19.63 -19.59 -36.60
N ILE A 201 18.79 -18.66 -37.03
CA ILE A 201 17.50 -18.98 -37.63
C ILE A 201 17.84 -19.88 -38.82
N PRO A 202 17.38 -21.15 -38.87
CA PRO A 202 17.66 -21.98 -40.02
C PRO A 202 17.01 -21.32 -41.24
N MET A 203 17.83 -20.91 -42.22
CA MET A 203 17.40 -20.44 -43.54
C MET A 203 16.80 -21.62 -44.35
N VAL A 204 15.79 -22.30 -43.83
CA VAL A 204 15.12 -23.43 -44.52
C VAL A 204 13.60 -23.38 -44.36
N LEU A 205 13.01 -22.18 -44.33
CA LEU A 205 11.56 -22.03 -44.44
C LEU A 205 11.15 -20.81 -45.27
N ILE A 206 11.87 -20.57 -46.36
CA ILE A 206 11.38 -19.81 -47.51
C ILE A 206 11.68 -20.67 -48.73
N LEU A 207 10.79 -21.60 -49.03
CA LEU A 207 10.51 -22.20 -50.34
C LEU A 207 9.56 -23.38 -50.09
N ILE A 208 8.25 -23.10 -50.20
CA ILE A 208 7.22 -23.73 -51.05
C ILE A 208 5.89 -23.10 -50.65
#